data_AF-A0A9D4II80-F1
#
_entry.id   AF-A0A9D4II80-F1
#
_cell.length_a   1.000
_cell.length_b   1.000
_cell.length_c   1.000
_cell.angle_alpha   90.00
_cell.angle_beta   90.00
_cell.angle_gamma   90.00
#
_symmetry.space_group_name_H-M   'P 1'
#
loop_
_entity.id
_entity.type
_entity.pdbx_description
1 polymer ?
#
loop_
_entity_poly.entity_id
_entity_poly.type
_entity_poly.pdbx_seq_one_letter_code
_entity_poly.pdbx_strand_id
1 'polypeptide(L)' 'MMEILIDATTSELESVNYHPLMYAPKRNAFSYAVYRCRCQLAAMDYSKHLNRPVLLDKEGN' A
#
# COMPACT_ATOMS: atom_id res chain seq x y z
N MET A 1 -15.88 10.45 8.77
CA MET A 1 -14.59 11.11 8.53
C MET A 1 -13.54 10.08 8.90
N MET A 2 -12.87 9.50 7.91
CA MET A 2 -11.99 8.34 8.07
C MET A 2 -10.65 8.84 8.63
N GLU A 3 -10.48 8.79 9.95
CA GLU A 3 -9.16 8.93 10.54
C GLU A 3 -8.31 7.77 10.05
N ILE A 4 -7.35 8.09 9.18
CA ILE A 4 -6.26 7.19 8.84
C ILE A 4 -5.45 7.08 10.13
N LEU A 5 -5.70 5.99 10.86
CA LEU A 5 -4.94 5.58 12.02
C LEU A 5 -3.50 5.34 11.55
N ILE A 6 -2.62 6.33 11.75
CA ILE A 6 -1.18 6.20 11.54
C ILE A 6 -0.63 5.49 12.79
N ASP A 7 -0.92 4.19 12.92
CA ASP A 7 -0.26 3.28 13.87
C ASP A 7 1.14 2.89 13.33
N ALA A 8 2.06 2.33 14.11
CA ALA A 8 2.62 2.71 15.41
C ALA A 8 4.12 2.32 15.47
N THR A 9 4.75 1.96 14.33
CA THR A 9 6.13 1.50 14.23
C THR A 9 6.78 1.94 12.91
N THR A 10 8.09 2.22 12.93
CA THR A 10 8.83 2.66 11.72
C THR A 10 8.81 1.62 10.59
N SER A 11 8.69 0.33 10.92
CA SER A 11 8.59 -0.77 9.97
C SER A 11 7.33 -0.73 9.10
N GLU A 12 6.20 -0.32 9.66
CA GLU A 12 4.94 -0.24 8.92
C GLU A 12 4.98 0.93 7.95
N LEU A 13 5.52 2.07 8.37
CA LEU A 13 5.69 3.24 7.51
C LEU A 13 6.59 2.94 6.31
N GLU A 14 7.70 2.24 6.55
CA GLU A 14 8.58 1.76 5.48
C GLU A 14 7.82 0.88 4.49
N SER A 15 7.07 -0.10 4.98
CA SER A 15 6.29 -1.02 4.13
C SER A 15 5.25 -0.30 3.25
N VAL A 16 4.60 0.74 3.78
CA VAL A 16 3.69 1.61 3.03
C VAL A 16 4.44 2.39 1.95
N ASN A 17 5.63 2.93 2.27
CA ASN A 17 6.39 3.77 1.35
C ASN A 17 6.96 3.00 0.14
N TYR A 18 7.18 1.69 0.26
CA TYR A 18 7.57 0.85 -0.88
C TYR A 18 6.44 0.62 -1.89
N HIS A 19 5.17 0.66 -1.49
CA HIS A 19 4.03 0.40 -2.39
C HIS A 19 3.91 1.44 -3.53
N PRO A 20 4.02 2.76 -3.28
CA PRO A 20 4.07 3.76 -4.33
C PRO A 20 5.17 3.56 -5.36
N LEU A 21 6.31 2.95 -5.00
CA LEU A 21 7.40 2.67 -5.95
C LEU A 21 7.00 1.59 -6.99
N MET A 22 6.14 0.64 -6.62
CA MET A 22 5.54 -0.32 -7.56
C MET A 22 4.58 0.37 -8.53
N TYR A 23 3.75 1.27 -8.02
CA TYR A 23 2.72 1.94 -8.81
C TYR A 23 3.22 3.17 -9.56
N ALA A 24 4.34 3.79 -9.18
CA ALA A 24 4.90 4.99 -9.81
C ALA A 24 6.43 4.86 -9.97
N PRO A 25 6.91 3.93 -10.82
CA PRO A 25 8.34 3.78 -11.07
C PRO A 25 8.90 5.06 -11.73
N LYS A 26 10.08 5.50 -11.27
CA LYS A 26 10.80 6.70 -11.76
C LYS A 26 10.99 6.79 -13.29
N ARG A 27 10.77 5.69 -14.03
CA ARG A 27 10.98 5.59 -15.48
C ARG A 27 9.98 6.35 -16.34
N ASN A 28 8.83 6.73 -15.80
CA ASN A 28 7.80 7.44 -16.57
C ASN A 28 7.56 8.82 -15.95
N ALA A 29 7.70 9.87 -16.76
CA ALA A 29 7.34 11.23 -16.36
C ALA A 29 5.81 11.33 -16.28
N PHE A 30 5.26 11.10 -15.08
CA PHE A 30 3.83 11.26 -14.84
C PHE A 30 3.51 12.72 -14.52
N SER A 31 2.36 13.21 -14.99
CA SER A 31 1.82 14.48 -14.49
C SER A 31 1.50 14.35 -13.00
N TYR A 32 1.48 15.48 -12.27
CA TYR A 32 1.20 15.49 -10.84
C TYR A 32 -0.14 14.80 -10.48
N ALA A 33 -1.15 14.96 -11.32
CA ALA A 33 -2.45 14.31 -11.15
C ALA A 33 -2.34 12.77 -11.21
N VAL A 34 -1.55 12.24 -12.16
CA VAL A 34 -1.34 10.79 -12.32
C VAL A 34 -0.54 10.22 -11.14
N TYR A 35 0.45 10.95 -10.64
CA TYR A 35 1.19 10.58 -9.42
C TYR A 35 0.25 10.48 -8.21
N ARG A 36 -0.61 11.48 -7.99
CA ARG A 36 -1.61 11.50 -6.90
C ARG A 36 -2.55 10.29 -6.95
N CYS A 37 -3.13 9.98 -8.11
CA CYS A 37 -4.01 8.82 -8.27
C CYS A 37 -3.28 7.50 -7.97
N ARG A 38 -2.01 7.38 -8.37
CA ARG A 38 -1.19 6.18 -8.11
C ARG A 38 -0.87 6.02 -6.62
N CYS A 39 -0.57 7.11 -5.91
CA CYS A 39 -0.41 7.06 -4.44
C CYS A 39 -1.70 6.63 -3.73
N GLN A 40 -2.86 7.11 -4.18
CA GLN A 40 -4.15 6.70 -3.61
C GLN A 40 -4.46 5.22 -3.88
N LEU A 41 -4.16 4.74 -5.10
CA LEU A 41 -4.30 3.33 -5.45
C LEU A 41 -3.39 2.44 -4.60
N ALA A 42 -2.12 2.84 -4.43
CA ALA A 42 -1.16 2.13 -3.58
C ALA A 42 -1.62 2.06 -2.12
N ALA A 43 -2.20 3.14 -1.58
CA ALA A 43 -2.76 3.15 -0.24
C ALA A 43 -3.96 2.20 -0.11
N MET A 44 -4.90 2.20 -1.08
CA MET A 44 -6.03 1.27 -1.10
C MET A 44 -5.57 -0.18 -1.15
N ASP A 45 -4.55 -0.47 -1.96
CA ASP A 45 -3.99 -1.80 -2.11
C ASP A 45 -3.31 -2.28 -0.82
N TYR A 46 -2.49 -1.42 -0.20
CA TYR A 46 -1.89 -1.70 1.11
C TYR A 46 -2.96 -1.97 2.16
N SER A 47 -3.98 -1.11 2.29
CA SER A 47 -5.07 -1.30 3.25
C SER A 47 -5.88 -2.58 3.02
N LYS A 48 -6.01 -3.03 1.77
CA LYS A 48 -6.66 -4.30 1.42
C LYS A 48 -5.87 -5.53 1.84
N HIS A 49 -4.54 -5.42 1.85
CA HIS A 49 -3.63 -6.50 2.19
C HIS A 49 -3.15 -6.45 3.65
N LEU A 50 -3.31 -5.31 4.31
CA LEU A 50 -3.05 -5.13 5.73
C LEU A 50 -3.93 -6.09 6.54
N ASN A 51 -3.30 -6.95 7.33
CA ASN A 51 -3.97 -7.99 8.12
C ASN A 51 -4.73 -9.03 7.30
N ARG A 52 -4.41 -9.21 6.01
CA ARG A 52 -5.00 -10.30 5.23
C ARG A 52 -4.63 -11.64 5.88
N PRO A 53 -5.62 -12.47 6.27
CA PRO A 53 -5.33 -13.77 6.81
C PRO A 53 -4.60 -14.61 5.75
N VAL A 54 -3.61 -15.37 6.18
CA VAL A 54 -2.98 -16.36 5.30
C VAL A 54 -4.08 -17.32 4.87
N LEU A 55 -4.29 -17.45 3.57
CA LEU A 55 -5.17 -18.47 3.03
C LEU A 55 -4.48 -19.81 3.26
N LEU A 56 -4.91 -20.51 4.30
CA LEU A 56 -4.46 -21.86 4.58
C LEU A 56 -5.21 -22.83 3.68
N ASP A 57 -4.54 -23.90 3.27
CA ASP A 57 -5.20 -25.04 2.64
C ASP A 57 -6.17 -25.75 3.62
N LYS A 58 -6.85 -26.81 3.16
CA LYS A 58 -7.76 -27.60 4.03
C LYS A 58 -7.04 -28.30 5.19
N GLU A 59 -5.72 -28.41 5.10
CA GLU A 59 -4.83 -29.06 6.04
C GLU A 59 -4.16 -28.06 7.00
N GLY A 60 -4.38 -26.74 6.80
CA GLY A 60 -3.84 -25.69 7.64
C GLY A 60 -2.45 -25.20 7.24
N ASN A 61 -1.97 -25.50 6.03
CA ASN A 61 -0.66 -25.03 5.51
C ASN A 61 -0.78 -23.78 4.63
#